data_AF-A0A1B9EA83-F1
#
_entry.id   AF-A0A1B9EA83-F1
#
_cell.length_a   1.000
_cell.length_b   1.000
_cell.length_c   1.000
_cell.angle_alpha   90.00
_cell.angle_beta   90.00
_cell.angle_gamma   90.00
#
_symmetry.space_group_name_H-M   'P 1'
#
loop_
_entity.id
_entity.type
_entity.pdbx_description
1 polymer ?
#
loop_
_entity_poly.entity_id
_entity_poly.type
_entity_poly.pdbx_seq_one_letter_code
_entity_poly.pdbx_strand_id
1 'polypeptide(L)'
;MKKYLLIICMLIAISCQKKASVKETNIENSTLPKNENRIVETISEKNTDIESVQNIDRPKQSEIIKSKYDSKLLFGIWTYDPKGPHADFELTKKSFYVVDYDGDGDMPYIINQDTIRVYYNDYVSVGIIKNATKDTLKIDWDESGITNYVKWKG
;
A
#
# COMPACT_ATOMS: atom_id res chain seq x y z
N MET A 1 -10.32 26.34 62.69
CA MET A 1 -11.71 26.54 62.24
C MET A 1 -11.76 26.49 60.72
N LYS A 2 -12.77 25.76 60.21
CA LYS A 2 -13.31 25.56 58.84
C LYS A 2 -12.69 26.38 57.68
N LYS A 3 -12.22 25.70 56.61
CA LYS A 3 -12.83 25.55 55.25
C LYS A 3 -12.99 26.92 54.56
N TYR A 4 -12.54 27.17 53.33
CA TYR A 4 -12.98 26.53 52.09
C TYR A 4 -11.96 26.71 50.95
N LEU A 5 -11.86 25.64 50.17
CA LEU A 5 -11.25 25.52 48.86
C LEU A 5 -12.12 26.26 47.83
N LEU A 6 -11.53 27.16 47.03
CA LEU A 6 -12.17 27.76 45.87
C LEU A 6 -11.20 27.64 44.69
N ILE A 7 -11.39 26.56 43.92
CA ILE A 7 -10.73 26.32 42.64
C ILE A 7 -11.54 27.07 41.59
N ILE A 8 -10.95 28.12 41.01
CA ILE A 8 -11.53 28.87 39.90
C ILE A 8 -11.00 28.24 38.60
N CYS A 9 -11.82 27.39 37.96
CA CYS A 9 -11.57 26.93 36.60
C CYS A 9 -11.99 28.02 35.61
N MET A 10 -11.04 28.85 35.18
CA MET A 10 -11.22 29.69 33.99
C MET A 10 -11.08 28.83 32.74
N LEU A 11 -12.20 28.61 32.05
CA LEU A 11 -12.25 28.09 30.69
C LEU A 11 -11.79 29.20 29.73
N ILE A 12 -10.55 29.09 29.24
CA ILE A 12 -10.04 29.97 28.18
C ILE A 12 -10.41 29.31 26.84
N ALA A 13 -11.58 29.68 26.30
CA ALA A 13 -11.89 29.47 24.90
C ALA A 13 -11.29 30.64 24.10
N ILE A 14 -10.14 30.43 23.47
CA ILE A 14 -9.62 31.37 22.48
C ILE A 14 -9.45 30.64 21.15
N SER A 15 -10.43 30.98 20.30
CA SER A 15 -10.53 30.79 18.86
C SER A 15 -9.19 30.76 18.11
N CYS A 16 -8.98 29.69 17.35
CA CYS A 16 -7.88 29.58 16.40
C CYS A 16 -8.19 30.47 15.18
N GLN A 17 -7.46 31.59 15.03
CA GLN A 17 -7.54 32.45 13.85
C GLN A 17 -6.91 31.75 12.64
N LYS A 18 -7.74 31.39 11.66
CA LYS A 18 -7.28 30.96 10.33
C LYS A 18 -6.73 32.18 9.58
N LYS A 19 -5.40 32.29 9.50
CA LYS A 19 -4.73 33.27 8.62
C LYS A 19 -4.66 32.72 7.21
N ALA A 20 -5.41 33.34 6.30
CA ALA A 20 -5.17 33.23 4.87
C ALA A 20 -3.87 33.96 4.52
N SER A 21 -2.99 33.29 3.77
CA SER A 21 -1.88 33.94 3.07
C SER A 21 -1.86 33.41 1.65
N VAL A 22 -2.53 34.16 0.77
CA VAL A 22 -2.32 34.11 -0.68
C VAL A 22 -0.92 34.68 -0.95
N LYS A 23 -0.07 33.89 -1.58
CA LYS A 23 1.03 34.41 -2.40
C LYS A 23 0.94 33.76 -3.76
N GLU A 24 0.34 34.49 -4.68
CA GLU A 24 0.53 34.31 -6.11
C GLU A 24 1.99 34.64 -6.45
N THR A 25 2.64 33.78 -7.22
CA THR A 25 3.76 34.19 -8.08
C THR A 25 3.69 33.38 -9.37
N ASN A 26 3.85 34.11 -10.46
CA ASN A 26 3.50 33.73 -11.83
C ASN A 26 4.32 32.60 -12.44
N ILE A 27 3.67 32.02 -13.45
CA ILE A 27 3.97 30.91 -14.35
C ILE A 27 5.25 31.13 -15.19
N GLU A 28 6.05 30.08 -15.37
CA GLU A 28 6.73 29.80 -16.66
C GLU A 28 6.73 28.29 -16.96
N ASN A 29 5.81 27.93 -17.85
CA ASN A 29 5.72 26.83 -18.82
C ASN A 29 6.63 25.59 -18.70
N SER A 30 6.02 24.45 -18.39
CA SER A 30 6.36 23.17 -19.03
C SER A 30 5.08 22.35 -19.23
N THR A 31 4.75 22.11 -20.49
CA THR A 31 3.56 21.40 -20.94
C THR A 31 3.80 19.89 -20.83
N LEU A 32 3.19 19.24 -19.84
CA LEU A 32 2.90 17.80 -19.91
C LEU A 32 1.39 17.60 -19.66
N PRO A 33 0.71 16.73 -20.42
CA PRO A 33 -0.73 16.53 -20.28
C PRO A 33 -1.02 15.89 -18.92
N LYS A 34 -1.61 16.68 -18.01
CA LYS A 34 -2.07 16.21 -16.71
C LYS A 34 -3.48 15.64 -16.88
N ASN A 35 -3.57 14.34 -17.14
CA ASN A 35 -4.75 13.58 -16.78
C ASN A 35 -4.30 12.29 -16.11
N GLU A 36 -4.28 12.33 -14.78
CA GLU A 36 -4.48 11.15 -13.94
C GLU A 36 -4.84 11.69 -12.56
N ASN A 37 -6.09 11.45 -12.16
CA ASN A 37 -6.51 11.56 -10.76
C ASN A 37 -5.75 10.49 -9.98
N ARG A 38 -4.51 10.80 -9.58
CA ARG A 38 -3.74 9.94 -8.69
C ARG A 38 -4.33 10.12 -7.30
N ILE A 39 -5.34 9.30 -6.98
CA ILE A 39 -5.81 9.14 -5.61
C ILE A 39 -4.62 8.56 -4.85
N VAL A 40 -4.04 9.36 -3.96
CA VAL A 40 -2.99 8.89 -3.06
C VAL A 40 -3.71 8.19 -1.93
N GLU A 41 -3.96 6.91 -2.12
CA GLU A 41 -4.64 6.08 -1.15
C GLU A 41 -3.68 5.62 -0.05
N THR A 42 -4.19 5.68 1.18
CA THR A 42 -3.55 5.18 2.39
C THR A 42 -3.52 3.65 2.40
N ILE A 43 -2.58 3.06 3.17
CA ILE A 43 -2.35 1.60 3.17
C ILE A 43 -3.60 0.79 3.57
N SER A 44 -4.53 1.37 4.37
CA SER A 44 -5.80 0.70 4.70
C SER A 44 -6.85 0.77 3.60
N GLU A 45 -6.78 1.73 2.68
CA GLU A 45 -7.66 1.78 1.50
C GLU A 45 -7.28 0.70 0.47
N LYS A 46 -6.06 0.14 0.54
CA LYS A 46 -5.60 -0.89 -0.39
C LYS A 46 -6.12 -2.31 -0.11
N ASN A 47 -6.69 -2.58 1.07
CA ASN A 47 -7.24 -3.89 1.42
C ASN A 47 -8.75 -4.00 1.14
N THR A 48 -9.26 -3.23 0.20
CA THR A 48 -10.64 -3.29 -0.27
C THR A 48 -10.69 -2.83 -1.72
N ASP A 49 -11.72 -3.23 -2.44
CA ASP A 49 -11.98 -2.72 -3.78
C ASP A 49 -12.48 -1.27 -3.70
N ILE A 50 -12.06 -0.41 -4.62
CA ILE A 50 -12.60 0.94 -4.76
C ILE A 50 -13.96 0.83 -5.45
N GLU A 51 -15.05 0.84 -4.68
CA GLU A 51 -16.43 0.68 -5.19
C GLU A 51 -16.81 1.64 -6.32
N SER A 52 -16.18 2.82 -6.37
CA SER A 52 -16.45 3.85 -7.39
C SER A 52 -15.74 3.62 -8.74
N VAL A 53 -14.85 2.63 -8.82
CA VAL A 53 -14.05 2.32 -10.01
C VAL A 53 -14.60 1.08 -10.69
N GLN A 54 -14.71 1.13 -12.02
CA GLN A 54 -15.11 -0.03 -12.80
C GLN A 54 -13.99 -1.07 -12.81
N ASN A 55 -14.34 -2.34 -12.63
CA ASN A 55 -13.37 -3.42 -12.67
C ASN A 55 -12.55 -3.42 -13.98
N ILE A 56 -11.24 -3.56 -13.84
CA ILE A 56 -10.30 -3.67 -14.95
C ILE A 56 -10.31 -5.08 -15.54
N ASP A 57 -9.77 -5.22 -16.74
CA ASP A 57 -9.49 -6.55 -17.30
C ASP A 57 -8.33 -7.21 -16.54
N ARG A 58 -8.51 -8.49 -16.20
CA ARG A 58 -7.59 -9.26 -15.36
C ARG A 58 -7.24 -10.59 -16.03
N PRO A 59 -6.00 -11.07 -15.88
CA PRO A 59 -5.67 -12.42 -16.31
C PRO A 59 -6.48 -13.44 -15.50
N LYS A 60 -6.97 -14.49 -16.16
CA LYS A 60 -7.77 -15.56 -15.51
C LYS A 60 -6.97 -16.41 -14.51
N GLN A 61 -5.65 -16.37 -14.60
CA GLN A 61 -4.74 -17.14 -13.76
C GLN A 61 -3.40 -16.43 -13.67
N SER A 62 -2.67 -16.68 -12.58
CA SER A 62 -1.30 -16.18 -12.45
C SER A 62 -0.33 -16.89 -13.40
N GLU A 63 0.69 -16.15 -13.83
CA GLU A 63 1.71 -16.65 -14.74
C GLU A 63 3.11 -16.19 -14.33
N ILE A 64 4.10 -17.07 -14.53
CA ILE A 64 5.52 -16.71 -14.45
C ILE A 64 6.12 -16.94 -15.83
N ILE A 65 6.29 -15.86 -16.60
CA ILE A 65 6.87 -15.90 -17.95
C ILE A 65 8.36 -16.22 -17.84
N LYS A 66 9.05 -15.45 -16.99
CA LYS A 66 10.47 -15.63 -16.62
C LYS A 66 10.67 -14.96 -15.28
N SER A 67 11.50 -15.53 -14.41
CA SER A 67 11.89 -14.86 -13.16
C SER A 67 13.40 -14.67 -13.13
N LYS A 68 13.85 -13.52 -12.66
CA LYS A 68 15.27 -13.23 -12.35
C LYS A 68 15.74 -13.99 -11.11
N TYR A 69 14.81 -14.26 -10.19
CA TYR A 69 15.05 -15.00 -8.95
C TYR A 69 14.49 -16.42 -9.06
N ASP A 70 15.02 -17.36 -8.27
CA ASP A 70 14.36 -18.67 -8.12
C ASP A 70 12.94 -18.45 -7.58
N SER A 71 11.93 -18.88 -8.34
CA SER A 71 10.53 -18.68 -7.98
C SER A 71 10.17 -19.35 -6.65
N LYS A 72 10.88 -20.41 -6.25
CA LYS A 72 10.72 -21.04 -4.94
C LYS A 72 11.09 -20.13 -3.78
N LEU A 73 11.98 -19.15 -3.99
CA LEU A 73 12.34 -18.15 -2.98
C LEU A 73 11.32 -17.01 -2.89
N LEU A 74 10.50 -16.81 -3.94
CA LEU A 74 9.42 -15.83 -3.93
C LEU A 74 8.20 -16.35 -3.17
N PHE A 75 7.91 -17.65 -3.27
CA PHE A 75 6.70 -18.22 -2.70
C PHE A 75 6.71 -18.30 -1.17
N GLY A 76 5.58 -17.94 -0.57
CA GLY A 76 5.20 -18.16 0.83
C GLY A 76 4.51 -16.95 1.44
N ILE A 77 4.38 -16.98 2.77
CA ILE A 77 3.67 -15.96 3.54
C ILE A 77 4.66 -14.90 4.00
N TRP A 78 4.38 -13.64 3.69
CA TRP A 78 5.29 -12.51 3.85
C TRP A 78 4.66 -11.44 4.73
N THR A 79 5.48 -10.86 5.60
CA THR A 79 5.06 -9.75 6.45
C THR A 79 6.10 -8.64 6.47
N TYR A 80 5.65 -7.40 6.52
CA TYR A 80 6.45 -6.23 6.86
C TYR A 80 6.64 -6.11 8.38
N ASP A 81 5.65 -6.51 9.18
CA ASP A 81 5.70 -6.49 10.64
C ASP A 81 5.66 -7.91 11.25
N PRO A 82 6.82 -8.55 11.50
CA PRO A 82 6.88 -9.87 12.11
C PRO A 82 6.39 -9.95 13.56
N LYS A 83 6.07 -8.82 14.19
CA LYS A 83 5.45 -8.77 15.52
C LYS A 83 3.96 -8.46 15.45
N GLY A 84 3.44 -8.12 14.28
CA GLY A 84 2.02 -7.92 14.03
C GLY A 84 1.24 -9.23 14.23
N PRO A 85 -0.10 -9.18 14.29
CA PRO A 85 -0.93 -10.39 14.44
C PRO A 85 -1.14 -11.16 13.13
N HIS A 86 -0.89 -10.51 11.99
CA HIS A 86 -1.21 -11.01 10.65
C HIS A 86 -0.05 -10.77 9.69
N ALA A 87 0.00 -11.58 8.63
CA ALA A 87 0.88 -11.34 7.50
C ALA A 87 0.28 -10.28 6.56
N ASP A 88 1.07 -9.78 5.61
CA ASP A 88 0.59 -8.84 4.60
C ASP A 88 -0.01 -9.59 3.39
N PHE A 89 0.68 -10.64 2.93
CA PHE A 89 0.22 -11.45 1.81
C PHE A 89 0.85 -12.85 1.80
N GLU A 90 0.21 -13.76 1.06
CA GLU A 90 0.80 -15.02 0.63
C GLU A 90 1.02 -15.00 -0.89
N LEU A 91 2.24 -15.28 -1.32
CA LEU A 91 2.55 -15.49 -2.73
C LEU A 91 2.69 -16.99 -3.01
N THR A 92 1.80 -17.55 -3.81
CA THR A 92 1.88 -18.95 -4.28
C THR A 92 2.10 -19.00 -5.78
N LYS A 93 2.23 -20.19 -6.37
CA LYS A 93 2.22 -20.35 -7.83
C LYS A 93 0.89 -19.93 -8.46
N LYS A 94 -0.20 -19.96 -7.69
CA LYS A 94 -1.57 -19.75 -8.19
C LYS A 94 -2.00 -18.30 -8.07
N SER A 95 -1.59 -17.63 -7.00
CA SER A 95 -2.13 -16.31 -6.64
C SER A 95 -1.23 -15.52 -5.71
N PHE A 96 -1.50 -14.22 -5.68
CA PHE A 96 -1.05 -13.26 -4.68
C PHE A 96 -2.25 -12.99 -3.77
N TYR A 97 -2.29 -13.67 -2.63
CA TYR A 97 -3.39 -13.56 -1.67
C TYR A 97 -3.11 -12.43 -0.68
N VAL A 98 -3.93 -11.38 -0.68
CA VAL A 98 -3.84 -10.27 0.28
C VAL A 98 -4.58 -10.66 1.55
N VAL A 99 -3.89 -10.60 2.68
CA VAL A 99 -4.48 -10.95 3.98
C VAL A 99 -5.39 -9.81 4.45
N ASP A 100 -6.52 -10.18 5.07
CA ASP A 100 -7.55 -9.26 5.56
C ASP A 100 -8.11 -8.32 4.47
N TYR A 101 -8.19 -8.82 3.23
CA TYR A 101 -8.85 -8.11 2.13
C TYR A 101 -10.37 -8.21 2.27
N ASP A 102 -11.07 -7.08 2.19
CA ASP A 102 -12.53 -7.02 2.16
C ASP A 102 -13.04 -7.35 0.75
N GLY A 103 -13.35 -8.62 0.53
CA GLY A 103 -13.76 -9.17 -0.76
C GLY A 103 -12.97 -10.43 -1.13
N ASP A 104 -12.69 -10.61 -2.42
CA ASP A 104 -11.83 -11.69 -2.90
C ASP A 104 -10.37 -11.23 -2.88
N GLY A 105 -9.64 -11.63 -1.83
CA GLY A 105 -8.22 -11.33 -1.68
C GLY A 105 -7.28 -12.11 -2.62
N ASP A 106 -7.79 -13.05 -3.42
CA ASP A 106 -6.98 -13.85 -4.36
C ASP A 106 -6.75 -13.08 -5.67
N MET A 107 -5.58 -12.44 -5.76
CA MET A 107 -5.20 -11.64 -6.92
C MET A 107 -4.34 -12.46 -7.90
N PRO A 108 -4.69 -12.54 -9.19
CA PRO A 108 -3.80 -13.10 -10.18
C PRO A 108 -2.63 -12.15 -10.42
N TYR A 109 -1.47 -12.71 -10.75
CA TYR A 109 -0.26 -11.94 -10.99
C TYR A 109 0.50 -12.41 -12.23
N ILE A 110 1.35 -11.53 -12.77
CA ILE A 110 2.33 -11.89 -13.79
C ILE A 110 3.73 -11.54 -13.29
N ILE A 111 4.64 -12.52 -13.31
CA ILE A 111 6.07 -12.29 -13.08
C ILE A 111 6.82 -12.38 -14.41
N ASN A 112 7.55 -11.31 -14.72
CA ASN A 112 8.49 -11.26 -15.84
C ASN A 112 9.80 -10.57 -15.40
N GLN A 113 10.90 -11.32 -15.46
CA GLN A 113 12.21 -10.93 -14.96
C GLN A 113 12.17 -10.58 -13.46
N ASP A 114 12.46 -9.35 -13.06
CA ASP A 114 12.34 -8.85 -11.69
C ASP A 114 11.06 -8.07 -11.44
N THR A 115 10.13 -8.03 -12.38
CA THR A 115 8.86 -7.33 -12.20
C THR A 115 7.76 -8.32 -11.85
N ILE A 116 7.00 -8.02 -10.80
CA ILE A 116 5.70 -8.62 -10.48
C ILE A 116 4.60 -7.59 -10.74
N ARG A 117 3.54 -8.00 -11.43
CA ARG A 117 2.30 -7.22 -11.60
C ARG A 117 1.18 -7.95 -10.92
N VAL A 118 0.53 -7.33 -9.95
CA VAL A 118 -0.62 -7.89 -9.22
C VAL A 118 -1.87 -7.18 -9.70
N TYR A 119 -2.87 -7.95 -10.13
CA TYR A 119 -4.08 -7.44 -10.75
C TYR A 119 -5.23 -7.48 -9.74
N TYR A 120 -5.47 -6.35 -9.08
CA TYR A 120 -6.64 -6.11 -8.25
C TYR A 120 -7.88 -5.99 -9.15
N ASN A 121 -9.06 -5.86 -8.55
CA ASN A 121 -10.30 -5.72 -9.33
C ASN A 121 -10.33 -4.45 -10.15
N ASP A 122 -9.71 -3.39 -9.67
CA ASP A 122 -9.88 -1.99 -10.05
C ASP A 122 -8.55 -1.29 -10.40
N TYR A 123 -7.41 -1.86 -9.99
CA TYR A 123 -6.09 -1.37 -10.36
C TYR A 123 -5.04 -2.48 -10.53
N VAL A 124 -3.86 -2.09 -11.03
CA VAL A 124 -2.68 -2.97 -11.11
C VAL A 124 -1.57 -2.37 -10.25
N SER A 125 -1.06 -3.14 -9.29
CA SER A 125 0.17 -2.78 -8.58
C SER A 125 1.39 -3.42 -9.23
N VAL A 126 2.45 -2.64 -9.38
CA VAL A 126 3.69 -3.06 -10.04
C VAL A 126 4.83 -3.05 -9.03
N GLY A 127 5.40 -4.21 -8.78
CA GLY A 127 6.53 -4.40 -7.88
C GLY A 127 7.81 -4.73 -8.62
N ILE A 128 8.90 -4.02 -8.32
CA ILE A 128 10.25 -4.41 -8.74
C ILE A 128 10.92 -5.19 -7.61
N ILE A 129 11.10 -6.49 -7.81
CA ILE A 129 11.76 -7.39 -6.88
C ILE A 129 13.26 -7.06 -6.85
N LYS A 130 13.72 -6.53 -5.72
CA LYS A 130 15.13 -6.13 -5.52
C LYS A 130 15.98 -7.26 -4.93
N ASN A 131 15.37 -8.16 -4.16
CA ASN A 131 16.05 -9.30 -3.56
C ASN A 131 15.06 -10.38 -3.11
N ALA A 132 15.45 -11.65 -3.21
CA ALA A 132 14.69 -12.78 -2.68
C ALA A 132 15.65 -13.81 -2.05
N THR A 133 15.40 -14.14 -0.80
CA THR A 133 16.09 -15.22 -0.08
C THR A 133 15.04 -16.15 0.53
N LYS A 134 15.49 -17.20 1.24
CA LYS A 134 14.59 -18.10 1.96
C LYS A 134 13.69 -17.37 2.96
N ASP A 135 14.23 -16.35 3.63
CA ASP A 135 13.59 -15.71 4.79
C ASP A 135 13.25 -14.23 4.55
N THR A 136 13.67 -13.64 3.43
CA THR A 136 13.46 -12.21 3.14
C THR A 136 13.04 -11.97 1.69
N LEU A 137 12.11 -11.04 1.48
CA LEU A 137 11.68 -10.58 0.16
C LEU A 137 11.71 -9.04 0.15
N LYS A 138 12.33 -8.43 -0.86
CA LYS A 138 12.39 -6.97 -1.00
C LYS A 138 11.75 -6.55 -2.31
N ILE A 139 10.71 -5.72 -2.23
CA ILE A 139 9.97 -5.24 -3.39
C ILE A 139 9.82 -3.73 -3.29
N ASP A 140 10.04 -3.06 -4.40
CA ASP A 140 9.78 -1.64 -4.60
C ASP A 140 8.45 -1.52 -5.34
N TRP A 141 7.39 -1.21 -4.61
CA TRP A 141 6.02 -1.17 -5.13
C TRP A 141 5.67 0.22 -5.62
N ASP A 142 5.16 0.32 -6.84
CA ASP A 142 4.58 1.54 -7.42
C ASP A 142 5.51 2.77 -7.28
N GLU A 143 6.83 2.54 -7.38
CA GLU A 143 7.90 3.53 -7.21
C GLU A 143 7.86 4.27 -5.86
N SER A 144 7.27 3.65 -4.83
CA SER A 144 7.07 4.23 -3.50
C SER A 144 8.20 3.88 -2.52
N GLY A 145 9.23 3.16 -2.97
CA GLY A 145 10.38 2.75 -2.17
C GLY A 145 10.36 1.27 -1.81
N ILE A 146 11.49 0.78 -1.30
CA ILE A 146 11.71 -0.64 -1.02
C ILE A 146 11.02 -1.04 0.29
N THR A 147 9.99 -1.88 0.19
CA THR A 147 9.43 -2.62 1.32
C THR A 147 10.26 -3.88 1.58
N ASN A 148 10.64 -4.09 2.84
CA ASN A 148 11.40 -5.26 3.27
C ASN A 148 10.46 -6.20 4.02
N TYR A 149 10.15 -7.33 3.40
CA TYR A 149 9.35 -8.39 4.00
C TYR A 149 10.24 -9.48 4.58
N VAL A 150 9.76 -10.09 5.65
CA VAL A 150 10.30 -11.32 6.25
C VAL A 150 9.26 -12.42 6.18
N LYS A 151 9.71 -13.67 6.23
CA LYS A 151 8.80 -14.81 6.29
C LYS A 151 7.93 -14.74 7.54
N TRP A 152 6.62 -14.79 7.37
CA TRP A 152 5.69 -14.92 8.49
C TRP A 152 5.89 -16.29 9.15
N LYS A 153 5.96 -16.32 10.49
CA LYS A 153 6.21 -17.55 11.26
C LYS A 153 5.02 -18.02 12.10
N GLY A 154 4.04 -17.15 12.34
CA GLY A 154 2.93 -17.40 13.26
C GLY A 154 3.33 -17.34 14.73
#